data_AF-A0A2S9Y7S1-F1
#
_entry.id   AF-A0A2S9Y7S1-F1
#
_cell.length_a   1.000
_cell.length_b   1.000
_cell.length_c   1.000
_cell.angle_alpha   90.00
_cell.angle_beta   90.00
_cell.angle_gamma   90.00
#
_symmetry.space_group_name_H-M   'P 1'
#
loop_
_entity.id
_entity.type
_entity.pdbx_description
1 polymer ?
#
loop_
_entity_poly.entity_id
_entity_poly.type
_entity_poly.pdbx_seq_one_letter_code
_entity_poly.pdbx_strand_id
1 'polypeptide(L)'
;MKQLGAVMLALGLSLGLAACEKDRQPAAEPGGPTVVVEEPGATPSPVPGEDSAGGSESGLEGGEPGTTKIVETDVACQSDADCVASSCCHPTTCVALVDAPDCSASTCTMDCRAGTMDCNGGCVCQAGRCAAQLWFAP
;
A
#
# COMPACT_ATOMS: atom_id res chain seq x y z
N MET A 1 -4.05 34.93 -45.48
CA MET A 1 -3.71 33.64 -46.09
C MET A 1 -4.10 32.56 -45.10
N LYS A 2 -5.18 31.83 -45.41
CA LYS A 2 -5.82 30.80 -44.57
C LYS A 2 -5.52 29.45 -45.21
N GLN A 3 -4.94 28.51 -44.47
CA GLN A 3 -4.99 27.09 -44.78
C GLN A 3 -5.17 26.35 -43.44
N LEU A 4 -6.44 26.04 -43.17
CA LEU A 4 -6.88 25.07 -42.17
C LEU A 4 -6.50 23.68 -42.70
N GLY A 5 -5.59 23.00 -42.02
CA GLY A 5 -5.31 21.59 -42.26
C GLY A 5 -6.32 20.71 -41.54
N ALA A 6 -7.40 20.35 -42.23
CA ALA A 6 -8.29 19.26 -41.85
C ALA A 6 -7.81 17.99 -42.56
N VAL A 7 -7.35 16.98 -41.80
CA VAL A 7 -7.14 15.63 -42.33
C VAL A 7 -7.71 14.61 -41.35
N MET A 8 -8.92 14.18 -41.71
CA MET A 8 -9.42 12.80 -41.72
C MET A 8 -9.25 11.94 -40.46
N LEU A 9 -10.37 11.90 -39.72
CA LEU A 9 -11.09 10.66 -39.35
C LEU A 9 -10.50 9.35 -39.91
N ALA A 10 -10.11 8.45 -39.01
CA ALA A 10 -10.16 7.01 -39.25
C ALA A 10 -10.76 6.33 -38.02
N LEU A 11 -12.04 5.96 -38.15
CA LEU A 11 -12.75 5.04 -37.29
C LEU A 11 -12.00 3.69 -37.24
N GLY A 12 -11.57 3.28 -36.06
CA GLY A 12 -11.08 1.94 -35.77
C GLY A 12 -11.89 1.28 -34.67
N LEU A 13 -13.16 0.97 -34.97
CA LEU A 13 -14.09 0.29 -34.08
C LEU A 13 -13.70 -1.19 -33.98
N SER A 14 -13.01 -1.58 -32.91
CA SER A 14 -12.68 -2.98 -32.61
C SER A 14 -13.53 -3.47 -31.44
N LEU A 15 -14.76 -3.90 -31.72
CA LEU A 15 -15.59 -4.65 -30.77
C LEU A 15 -15.00 -6.07 -30.59
N GLY A 16 -14.23 -6.26 -29.52
CA GLY A 16 -13.86 -7.60 -29.03
C GLY A 16 -14.81 -8.02 -27.92
N LEU A 17 -15.91 -8.69 -28.27
CA LEU A 17 -16.77 -9.40 -27.32
C LEU A 17 -16.07 -10.72 -26.93
N ALA A 18 -15.31 -10.70 -25.84
CA ALA A 18 -14.91 -11.93 -25.16
C ALA A 18 -16.08 -12.38 -24.27
N ALA A 19 -16.83 -13.37 -24.74
CA ALA A 19 -17.82 -14.09 -23.96
C ALA A 19 -17.08 -14.92 -22.89
N CYS A 20 -17.17 -14.51 -21.63
CA CYS A 20 -16.80 -15.38 -20.51
C CYS A 20 -17.92 -16.41 -20.33
N GLU A 21 -17.64 -17.63 -20.78
CA GLU A 21 -18.48 -18.81 -20.61
C GLU A 21 -18.78 -19.04 -19.12
N LYS A 22 -20.07 -19.23 -18.83
CA LYS A 22 -20.62 -19.45 -17.50
C LYS A 22 -20.54 -20.93 -17.18
N ASP A 23 -19.38 -21.40 -16.71
CA ASP A 23 -19.28 -22.73 -16.11
C ASP A 23 -19.87 -22.72 -14.70
N ARG A 24 -21.11 -23.21 -14.66
CA ARG A 24 -21.84 -23.65 -13.49
C ARG A 24 -21.26 -24.99 -13.08
N GLN A 25 -20.61 -25.07 -11.92
CA GLN A 25 -20.49 -26.36 -11.21
C GLN A 25 -21.19 -26.32 -9.84
N PRO A 26 -21.83 -27.45 -9.47
CA PRO A 26 -22.88 -27.51 -8.47
C PRO A 26 -22.37 -27.56 -7.03
N ALA A 27 -23.30 -27.23 -6.14
CA ALA A 27 -23.22 -27.30 -4.70
C ALA A 27 -22.74 -28.68 -4.19
N ALA A 28 -21.75 -28.64 -3.30
CA ALA A 28 -21.54 -29.65 -2.28
C ALA A 28 -21.54 -28.93 -0.92
N GLU A 29 -22.64 -29.09 -0.18
CA GLU A 29 -22.71 -28.83 1.26
C GLU A 29 -22.21 -30.08 2.04
N PRO A 30 -22.14 -30.09 3.38
CA PRO A 30 -21.35 -29.22 4.25
C PRO A 30 -20.39 -30.06 5.12
N GLY A 31 -19.12 -29.65 5.23
CA GLY A 31 -18.17 -30.23 6.18
C GLY A 31 -18.28 -29.52 7.54
N GLY A 32 -18.90 -30.18 8.51
CA GLY A 32 -19.00 -29.71 9.90
C GLY A 32 -17.65 -29.66 10.64
N PRO A 33 -17.64 -29.04 11.84
CA PRO A 33 -16.46 -28.40 12.41
C PRO A 33 -15.51 -29.36 13.11
N THR A 34 -14.23 -29.36 12.74
CA THR A 34 -13.17 -29.82 13.64
C THR A 34 -12.73 -28.64 14.50
N VAL A 35 -13.30 -28.57 15.70
CA VAL A 35 -12.80 -27.74 16.79
C VAL A 35 -11.44 -28.30 17.20
N VAL A 36 -10.37 -27.64 16.76
CA VAL A 36 -9.04 -27.84 17.34
C VAL A 36 -8.98 -26.92 18.56
N VAL A 37 -9.03 -27.52 19.74
CA VAL A 37 -8.75 -26.84 21.00
C VAL A 37 -7.24 -26.64 21.05
N GLU A 38 -6.77 -25.44 20.72
CA GLU A 38 -5.37 -25.07 20.91
C GLU A 38 -5.17 -24.64 22.36
N GLU A 39 -4.19 -25.28 22.99
CA GLU A 39 -3.84 -25.18 24.40
C GLU A 39 -3.25 -23.78 24.72
N PRO A 40 -3.77 -23.03 25.71
CA PRO A 40 -3.23 -21.72 26.05
C PRO A 40 -2.00 -21.91 26.94
N GLY A 41 -0.79 -21.80 26.38
CA GLY A 41 0.40 -21.91 27.22
C GLY A 41 1.77 -21.91 26.54
N ALA A 42 2.14 -20.85 25.83
CA ALA A 42 3.56 -20.53 25.65
C ALA A 42 3.74 -19.00 25.52
N THR A 43 4.16 -18.38 26.62
CA THR A 43 4.73 -17.03 26.60
C THR A 43 6.00 -17.02 25.74
N PRO A 44 6.08 -16.26 24.64
CA PRO A 44 7.35 -16.07 23.97
C PRO A 44 8.32 -15.34 24.90
N SER A 45 9.51 -15.90 25.07
CA SER A 45 10.60 -15.25 25.80
C SER A 45 11.03 -13.98 25.06
N PRO A 46 11.39 -12.90 25.77
CA PRO A 46 11.89 -11.69 25.14
C PRO A 46 13.22 -11.96 24.44
N VAL A 47 13.27 -11.71 23.13
CA VAL A 47 14.52 -11.65 22.39
C VAL A 47 15.27 -10.37 22.82
N PRO A 48 16.53 -10.46 23.27
CA PRO A 48 17.36 -9.29 23.50
C PRO A 48 17.56 -8.56 22.18
N GLY A 49 17.37 -7.23 22.20
CA GLY A 49 17.46 -6.36 21.05
C GLY A 49 18.83 -6.45 20.38
N GLU A 50 18.80 -6.56 19.05
CA GLU A 50 19.92 -6.19 18.20
C GLU A 50 19.77 -4.69 17.90
N ASP A 51 20.42 -3.93 18.76
CA ASP A 51 20.81 -2.55 18.52
C ASP A 51 21.75 -2.49 17.30
N SER A 52 21.25 -2.05 16.14
CA SER A 52 22.03 -1.34 15.12
C SER A 52 21.20 -0.96 13.89
N ALA A 53 20.84 0.31 13.77
CA ALA A 53 21.21 1.14 12.61
C ALA A 53 20.75 2.59 12.90
N GLY A 54 21.72 3.50 12.92
CA GLY A 54 21.55 4.89 13.31
C GLY A 54 20.48 5.61 12.48
N GLY A 55 19.48 6.13 13.18
CA GLY A 55 18.67 7.21 12.65
C GLY A 55 19.57 8.42 12.47
N SER A 56 19.84 8.78 11.21
CA SER A 56 20.30 10.12 10.87
C SER A 56 19.25 11.12 11.36
N GLU A 57 19.51 11.70 12.52
CA GLU A 57 18.91 12.93 13.02
C GLU A 57 19.32 14.09 12.11
N SER A 58 18.79 14.12 10.89
CA SER A 58 18.79 15.34 10.09
C SER A 58 17.77 16.28 10.71
N GLY A 59 18.28 17.22 11.49
CA GLY A 59 17.51 18.27 12.15
C GLY A 59 16.61 19.01 11.18
N LEU A 60 15.33 19.05 11.51
CA LEU A 60 14.36 19.95 10.91
C LEU A 60 14.12 21.07 11.91
N GLU A 61 14.99 22.08 11.86
CA GLU A 61 14.66 23.40 12.38
C GLU A 61 13.65 24.05 11.43
N GLY A 62 12.45 24.33 11.93
CA GLY A 62 11.41 25.11 11.24
C GLY A 62 10.31 24.27 10.59
N GLY A 63 9.25 24.00 11.37
CA GLY A 63 8.01 23.39 10.88
C GLY A 63 6.79 24.06 11.50
N GLU A 64 6.28 25.05 10.79
CA GLU A 64 4.93 25.61 10.85
C GLU A 64 3.83 24.50 10.80
N PRO A 65 2.54 24.81 11.07
CA PRO A 65 1.51 23.80 11.29
C PRO A 65 1.46 22.66 10.26
N GLY A 66 1.73 21.45 10.74
CA GLY A 66 1.78 20.20 9.99
C GLY A 66 3.20 19.75 9.67
N THR A 67 3.76 18.79 10.40
CA THR A 67 5.10 18.25 10.10
C THR A 67 4.99 16.95 9.33
N THR A 68 5.63 16.89 8.16
CA THR A 68 5.79 15.64 7.39
C THR A 68 7.07 14.93 7.81
N LYS A 69 6.98 13.64 8.12
CA LYS A 69 8.09 12.74 8.42
C LYS A 69 8.25 11.72 7.31
N ILE A 70 9.49 11.51 6.86
CA ILE A 70 9.84 10.39 5.96
C ILE A 70 10.36 9.23 6.81
N VAL A 71 9.81 8.04 6.59
CA VAL A 71 10.29 6.78 7.17
C VAL A 71 10.75 5.87 6.02
N GLU A 72 12.06 5.84 5.78
CA GLU A 72 12.67 5.02 4.74
C GLU A 72 12.70 3.52 5.13
N THR A 73 12.72 2.65 4.13
CA THR A 73 12.85 1.19 4.27
C THR A 73 14.02 0.68 3.42
N ASP A 74 14.39 -0.59 3.54
CA ASP A 74 15.41 -1.21 2.70
C ASP A 74 14.89 -1.72 1.34
N VAL A 75 13.61 -1.52 1.04
CA VAL A 75 12.98 -1.97 -0.20
C VAL A 75 13.45 -1.09 -1.35
N ALA A 76 14.10 -1.67 -2.35
CA ALA A 76 14.56 -0.94 -3.52
C ALA A 76 13.40 -0.52 -4.44
N CYS A 77 13.51 0.66 -5.05
CA CYS A 77 12.54 1.17 -6.02
C CYS A 77 13.24 2.01 -7.09
N GLN A 78 12.56 2.21 -8.23
CA GLN A 78 12.97 3.15 -9.27
C GLN A 78 12.08 4.39 -9.31
N SER A 79 10.82 4.24 -8.90
CA SER A 79 9.80 5.29 -8.88
C SER A 79 8.78 5.04 -7.76
N ASP A 80 7.99 6.06 -7.43
CA ASP A 80 6.92 5.96 -6.42
C ASP A 80 5.93 4.82 -6.72
N ALA A 81 5.73 4.49 -8.00
CA ALA A 81 4.84 3.43 -8.44
C ALA A 81 5.30 2.01 -8.03
N ASP A 82 6.58 1.85 -7.66
CA ASP A 82 7.11 0.58 -7.18
C ASP A 82 6.81 0.35 -5.69
N CYS A 83 6.30 1.38 -4.99
CA CYS A 83 6.08 1.38 -3.55
C CYS A 83 4.60 1.44 -3.23
N VAL A 84 4.16 0.57 -2.33
CA VAL A 84 2.77 0.52 -1.84
C VAL A 84 2.71 0.37 -0.33
N ALA A 85 1.55 0.65 0.26
CA ALA A 85 1.35 0.50 1.69
C ALA A 85 1.55 -0.95 2.15
N SER A 86 2.22 -1.14 3.29
CA SER A 86 2.46 -2.46 3.88
C SER A 86 1.22 -3.11 4.51
N SER A 87 0.16 -2.33 4.76
CA SER A 87 -1.10 -2.78 5.34
C SER A 87 -2.27 -1.98 4.77
N CYS A 88 -3.48 -2.55 4.86
CA CYS A 88 -4.67 -1.94 4.25
C CYS A 88 -5.15 -0.66 4.95
N CYS A 89 -5.06 -0.62 6.28
CA CYS A 89 -5.56 0.50 7.07
C CYS A 89 -4.43 1.02 7.97
N HIS A 90 -4.30 2.34 8.05
CA HIS A 90 -3.29 2.99 8.87
C HIS A 90 -1.84 2.55 8.66
N PRO A 91 -1.40 2.34 7.41
CA PRO A 91 -0.03 1.93 7.16
C PRO A 91 0.95 3.05 7.54
N THR A 92 2.06 2.65 8.15
CA THR A 92 3.16 3.52 8.57
C THR A 92 4.47 3.22 7.83
N THR A 93 4.45 2.20 6.97
CA THR A 93 5.59 1.73 6.19
C THR A 93 5.16 1.35 4.77
N CYS A 94 6.14 1.30 3.85
CA CYS A 94 5.93 0.92 2.46
C CYS A 94 6.66 -0.39 2.13
N VAL A 95 6.10 -1.15 1.20
CA VAL A 95 6.67 -2.38 0.64
C VAL A 95 6.72 -2.28 -0.88
N ALA A 96 7.36 -3.24 -1.54
CA ALA A 96 7.36 -3.30 -3.00
C ALA A 96 5.96 -3.63 -3.51
N LEU A 97 5.61 -3.15 -4.70
CA LEU A 97 4.32 -3.43 -5.34
C LEU A 97 4.02 -4.94 -5.45
N VAL A 98 5.05 -5.77 -5.63
CA VAL A 98 4.90 -7.24 -5.70
C VAL A 98 4.52 -7.88 -4.37
N ASP A 99 4.77 -7.19 -3.25
CA ASP A 99 4.46 -7.61 -1.89
C ASP A 99 3.20 -6.90 -1.34
N ALA A 100 2.41 -6.27 -2.22
CA ALA A 100 1.20 -5.56 -1.85
C ALA A 100 0.23 -6.47 -1.07
N PRO A 101 -0.31 -6.02 0.09
CA PRO A 101 -1.34 -6.76 0.78
C PRO A 101 -2.64 -6.80 -0.05
N ASP A 102 -3.36 -7.92 -0.01
CA ASP A 102 -4.72 -7.97 -0.57
C ASP A 102 -5.71 -7.28 0.37
N CYS A 103 -6.22 -6.14 -0.08
CA CYS A 103 -7.19 -5.34 0.67
C CYS A 103 -8.63 -5.51 0.18
N SER A 104 -8.91 -6.45 -0.73
CA SER A 104 -10.22 -6.65 -1.34
C SER A 104 -11.35 -6.98 -0.35
N ALA A 105 -11.02 -7.65 0.76
CA ALA A 105 -11.95 -7.99 1.83
C ALA A 105 -11.85 -7.05 3.05
N SER A 106 -10.97 -6.05 3.02
CA SER A 106 -10.76 -5.12 4.13
C SER A 106 -11.66 -3.91 4.00
N THR A 107 -12.30 -3.51 5.11
CA THR A 107 -13.04 -2.24 5.20
C THR A 107 -12.37 -1.36 6.24
N CYS A 108 -11.65 -0.33 5.79
CA CYS A 108 -11.01 0.62 6.69
C CYS A 108 -12.02 1.64 7.24
N THR A 109 -11.76 2.12 8.45
CA THR A 109 -12.46 3.29 8.98
C THR A 109 -12.09 4.54 8.18
N MET A 110 -12.99 5.51 8.08
CA MET A 110 -12.70 6.84 7.50
C MET A 110 -11.93 7.76 8.48
N ASP A 111 -11.25 7.16 9.45
CA ASP A 111 -10.46 7.86 10.46
C ASP A 111 -9.14 8.32 9.84
N CYS A 112 -8.71 9.55 10.13
CA CYS A 112 -7.47 10.14 9.62
C CYS A 112 -6.48 10.13 10.78
N ARG A 113 -5.60 9.14 10.87
CA ARG A 113 -4.70 9.01 12.03
C ARG A 113 -3.41 9.78 11.81
N ALA A 114 -3.10 10.71 12.71
CA ALA A 114 -1.81 11.38 12.69
C ALA A 114 -0.66 10.36 12.76
N GLY A 115 0.37 10.55 11.94
CA GLY A 115 1.51 9.64 11.85
C GLY A 115 1.26 8.38 11.01
N THR A 116 0.23 8.36 10.18
CA THR A 116 -0.10 7.25 9.27
C THR A 116 -0.35 7.79 7.85
N MET A 117 -0.33 6.94 6.83
CA MET A 117 -0.43 7.41 5.43
C MET A 117 -1.86 7.77 4.99
N ASP A 118 -2.90 7.37 5.70
CA ASP A 118 -4.31 7.72 5.42
C ASP A 118 -4.63 9.21 5.65
N CYS A 119 -3.70 9.97 6.22
CA CYS A 119 -3.92 11.36 6.59
C CYS A 119 -2.97 12.30 5.84
N ASN A 120 -3.14 12.48 4.52
CA ASN A 120 -2.22 13.22 3.63
C ASN A 120 -0.81 12.61 3.51
N GLY A 121 -0.65 11.32 3.77
CA GLY A 121 0.60 10.61 3.55
C GLY A 121 0.57 9.73 2.29
N GLY A 122 1.62 8.95 2.11
CA GLY A 122 1.74 8.03 0.98
C GLY A 122 3.12 7.39 0.87
N CYS A 123 3.23 6.45 -0.06
CA CYS A 123 4.50 5.83 -0.39
C CYS A 123 5.23 6.61 -1.48
N VAL A 124 6.52 6.84 -1.26
CA VAL A 124 7.42 7.53 -2.20
C VAL A 124 8.71 6.73 -2.38
N CYS A 125 9.32 6.85 -3.54
CA CYS A 125 10.65 6.30 -3.81
C CYS A 125 11.69 7.39 -3.55
N GLN A 126 12.32 7.31 -2.38
CA GLN A 126 13.31 8.28 -1.93
C GLN A 126 14.69 7.63 -1.89
N ALA A 127 15.67 8.26 -2.56
CA ALA A 127 17.04 7.75 -2.65
C ALA A 127 17.15 6.28 -3.12
N GLY A 128 16.24 5.85 -4.02
CA GLY A 128 16.19 4.47 -4.52
C GLY A 128 15.60 3.46 -3.55
N ARG A 129 14.96 3.93 -2.47
CA ARG A 129 14.30 3.12 -1.46
C ARG A 129 12.84 3.56 -1.25
N CYS A 130 11.95 2.61 -1.01
CA CYS A 130 10.58 2.95 -0.62
C CYS A 130 10.59 3.60 0.75
N ALA A 131 9.83 4.69 0.90
CA ALA A 131 9.68 5.43 2.13
C ALA A 131 8.21 5.81 2.34
N ALA A 132 7.78 5.79 3.59
CA ALA A 132 6.47 6.30 3.99
C ALA A 132 6.57 7.80 4.30
N GLN A 133 5.81 8.60 3.59
CA GLN A 133 5.53 9.98 3.93
C GLN A 133 4.37 10.01 4.93
N LEU A 134 4.65 10.42 6.16
CA LEU A 134 3.69 10.48 7.26
C LEU A 134 3.42 11.92 7.64
N TRP A 135 2.16 12.29 7.79
CA TRP A 135 1.78 13.63 8.21
C TRP A 135 1.33 13.63 9.67
N PHE A 136 1.76 14.64 10.41
CA PHE A 136 1.33 14.89 11.78
C PHE A 136 0.59 16.21 11.79
N ALA A 137 -0.69 16.16 12.15
CA ALA A 137 -1.46 17.37 12.43
C ALA A 137 -0.75 18.19 13.53
N PRO A 138 -0.73 19.52 13.40
CA PRO A 138 -0.25 20.40 14.47
C PRO A 138 -1.11 20.33 15.73
#